data_AF-A0A4R8RLE2-F1
#
_entry.id   AF-A0A4R8RLE2-F1
#
_cell.length_a   1.000
_cell.length_b   1.000
_cell.length_c   1.000
_cell.angle_alpha   90.00
_cell.angle_beta   90.00
_cell.angle_gamma   90.00
#
_symmetry.space_group_name_H-M   'P 1'
#
loop_
_entity.id
_entity.type
_entity.pdbx_description
1 polymer ?
#
loop_
_entity_poly.entity_id
_entity_poly.type
_entity_poly.pdbx_seq_one_letter_code
_entity_poly.pdbx_strand_id
1 'polypeptide(L)'
;MAAIERDMASSQLPAHRLGDLNTADMTFPECPPRADVKEQVYAPLPKGFPHCDWTNVQASMVGLNAVREVSEALQKRSHQGLARLFSGDVIGETTSYWRDTLALTAHLRTFKGNRTIASALLELHELRQVSTLQFAHAQVLAASDDLKWVNCSFNFTTSSPKARCKGTLMLIPDGTGLNGHHGWKVWSMTTWLADFEDHPEDEAILRQPSEPMSDSSSLSTEVLIVGGGNSGVLLAARLKALGVSFIVVDRNKKSVVIVGSANTAFDVLGDCYESGLTTTMIQRSPTYVVPMTYFAHPMSLGAYDVIPVEDADGVVNGGPLAIGGPLLALCHRLQALAEPHRYDNVRRAGFRVKDSQTGDLALTLVERCGGHFVDMGKGIELISTGQVGIRSGSVPAAYLPDGLLLEGGSKVEADAIIWCTGFGSLDARKGLSGVLGEGATEIANKLESTWGVDAEGETRGLWKRQPNVENLWVFAGGTAQHRWFSKVIAQQIKGVLEGIIPEPYRRTPEDVLPPYPWENTDPWPKTQQRMVSQDKSLIMTPLPGGVIQLDWANTDKVWNQHIVFTLATPEGKTIWMANTDPGDVGTVSFPMVGDKYHLSTSQWTK
;
A
#
# COMPACT_ATOMS: atom_id res chain seq x y z
N MET A 1 -60.50 29.71 -16.44
CA MET A 1 -59.71 28.94 -17.42
C MET A 1 -58.93 29.87 -18.35
N ALA A 2 -59.56 30.72 -19.18
CA ALA A 2 -58.84 31.60 -20.11
C ALA A 2 -58.01 32.77 -19.49
N ALA A 3 -58.12 33.02 -18.18
CA ALA A 3 -57.32 34.04 -17.48
C ALA A 3 -56.03 33.46 -16.85
N ILE A 4 -55.92 32.13 -16.69
CA ILE A 4 -54.76 31.47 -16.08
C ILE A 4 -53.71 31.12 -17.16
N GLU A 5 -54.14 30.94 -18.42
CA GLU A 5 -53.22 30.65 -19.54
C GLU A 5 -52.44 31.88 -20.03
N ARG A 6 -52.88 33.12 -19.73
CA ARG A 6 -52.15 34.34 -20.12
C ARG A 6 -50.99 34.69 -19.18
N ASP A 7 -51.06 34.30 -17.91
CA ASP A 7 -49.98 34.60 -16.94
C ASP A 7 -48.79 33.64 -17.03
N MET A 8 -48.96 32.45 -17.62
CA MET A 8 -47.85 31.51 -17.84
C MET A 8 -47.05 31.78 -19.13
N ALA A 9 -47.50 32.69 -19.99
CA ALA A 9 -46.79 33.03 -21.23
C ALA A 9 -45.78 34.19 -21.08
N SER A 10 -45.72 34.85 -19.92
CA SER A 10 -44.87 36.04 -19.68
C SER A 10 -43.77 35.85 -18.64
N SER A 11 -43.73 34.74 -17.90
CA SER A 11 -42.64 34.45 -16.96
C SER A 11 -41.54 33.64 -17.65
N GLN A 12 -40.53 34.31 -18.19
CA GLN A 12 -39.21 33.69 -18.35
C GLN A 12 -38.70 33.33 -16.95
N LEU A 13 -38.91 32.09 -16.53
CA LEU A 13 -38.27 31.54 -15.34
C LEU A 13 -36.75 31.58 -15.57
N PRO A 14 -35.97 32.30 -14.75
CA PRO A 14 -34.54 32.42 -14.95
C PRO A 14 -33.85 31.07 -14.73
N ALA A 15 -32.89 30.76 -15.58
CA ALA A 15 -32.00 29.62 -15.39
C ALA A 15 -31.24 29.80 -14.05
N HIS A 16 -31.52 28.95 -13.07
CA HIS A 16 -30.78 28.94 -11.81
C HIS A 16 -29.39 28.31 -12.07
N ARG A 17 -28.33 29.13 -11.93
CA ARG A 17 -26.95 28.65 -12.04
C ARG A 17 -26.61 27.71 -10.88
N LEU A 18 -25.95 26.61 -11.19
CA LEU A 18 -25.53 25.56 -10.25
C LEU A 18 -24.37 25.97 -9.29
N GLY A 19 -24.13 27.26 -9.05
CA GLY A 19 -22.88 27.76 -8.44
C GLY A 19 -22.94 28.36 -7.03
N ASP A 20 -24.12 28.70 -6.49
CA ASP A 20 -24.21 29.63 -5.33
C ASP A 20 -24.63 28.98 -3.99
N LEU A 21 -24.30 27.71 -3.74
CA LEU A 21 -24.39 27.13 -2.39
C LEU A 21 -23.04 27.28 -1.68
N ASN A 22 -22.82 28.49 -1.15
CA ASN A 22 -21.64 28.87 -0.38
C ASN A 22 -21.70 28.22 1.02
N THR A 23 -21.35 26.94 1.15
CA THR A 23 -20.88 26.43 2.45
C THR A 23 -19.46 26.92 2.62
N ALA A 24 -19.23 27.81 3.58
CA ALA A 24 -17.88 28.25 3.95
C ALA A 24 -17.01 27.01 4.18
N ASP A 25 -16.11 26.73 3.24
CA ASP A 25 -15.35 25.49 3.22
C ASP A 25 -14.28 25.61 4.33
N MET A 26 -14.56 25.05 5.50
CA MET A 26 -13.62 25.08 6.63
C MET A 26 -12.30 24.45 6.19
N THR A 27 -11.23 25.24 6.21
CA THR A 27 -9.89 24.82 5.81
C THR A 27 -9.09 24.41 7.03
N PHE A 28 -8.75 23.12 7.11
CA PHE A 28 -7.84 22.58 8.13
C PHE A 28 -6.44 22.44 7.53
N PRO A 29 -5.36 22.67 8.31
CA PRO A 29 -4.01 22.40 7.83
C PRO A 29 -3.83 20.91 7.51
N GLU A 30 -3.10 20.60 6.44
CA GLU A 30 -2.79 19.20 6.11
C GLU A 30 -1.76 18.64 7.11
N CYS A 31 -2.13 17.54 7.77
CA CYS A 31 -1.22 16.82 8.67
C CYS A 31 -1.62 15.34 8.72
N PRO A 32 -0.70 14.39 8.50
CA PRO A 32 0.61 14.60 7.88
C PRO A 32 0.47 15.13 6.43
N PRO A 33 1.57 15.68 5.86
CA PRO A 33 1.58 16.08 4.45
C PRO A 33 1.19 14.92 3.54
N ARG A 34 0.43 15.22 2.48
CA ARG A 34 0.10 14.23 1.46
C ARG A 34 1.33 13.93 0.60
N ALA A 35 1.68 12.67 0.45
CA ALA A 35 2.69 12.21 -0.50
C ALA A 35 2.06 11.86 -1.86
N ASP A 36 2.82 12.05 -2.94
CA ASP A 36 2.44 11.52 -4.25
C ASP A 36 2.71 10.01 -4.29
N VAL A 37 1.66 9.23 -4.51
CA VAL A 37 1.74 7.76 -4.48
C VAL A 37 2.73 7.22 -5.52
N LYS A 38 2.75 7.78 -6.73
CA LYS A 38 3.56 7.24 -7.83
C LYS A 38 5.02 7.69 -7.76
N GLU A 39 5.25 8.93 -7.36
CA GLU A 39 6.58 9.53 -7.36
C GLU A 39 7.34 9.29 -6.06
N GLN A 40 6.63 9.22 -4.93
CA GLN A 40 7.26 9.21 -3.60
C GLN A 40 7.08 7.87 -2.86
N VAL A 41 6.02 7.11 -3.15
CA VAL A 41 5.70 5.87 -2.41
C VAL A 41 6.00 4.60 -3.20
N TYR A 42 5.56 4.52 -4.46
CA TYR A 42 5.75 3.33 -5.29
C TYR A 42 7.25 3.02 -5.48
N ALA A 43 7.62 1.77 -5.17
CA ALA A 43 8.95 1.28 -5.41
C ALA A 43 9.03 0.65 -6.81
N PRO A 44 10.21 0.67 -7.46
CA PRO A 44 10.44 -0.17 -8.62
C PRO A 44 10.24 -1.64 -8.22
N LEU A 45 9.64 -2.43 -9.11
CA LEU A 45 9.56 -3.88 -8.92
C LEU A 45 10.91 -4.51 -9.29
N PRO A 46 11.38 -5.54 -8.56
CA PRO A 46 12.63 -6.19 -8.86
C PRO A 46 12.56 -6.85 -10.24
N LYS A 47 13.69 -6.84 -10.96
CA LYS A 47 13.79 -7.38 -12.32
C LYS A 47 14.98 -8.31 -12.41
N GLY A 48 14.91 -9.25 -13.36
CA GLY A 48 16.09 -9.92 -13.87
C GLY A 48 16.73 -10.90 -12.88
N PHE A 49 15.98 -11.96 -12.54
CA PHE A 49 16.56 -13.17 -11.94
C PHE A 49 16.65 -14.33 -12.95
N PRO A 50 17.19 -14.14 -14.18
CA PRO A 50 17.15 -15.17 -15.23
C PRO A 50 17.93 -16.43 -14.88
N HIS A 51 18.84 -16.34 -13.90
CA HIS A 51 19.65 -17.46 -13.42
C HIS A 51 19.02 -18.23 -12.25
N CYS A 52 17.87 -17.79 -11.74
CA CYS A 52 17.14 -18.52 -10.72
C CYS A 52 16.24 -19.57 -11.40
N ASP A 53 16.54 -20.85 -11.17
CA ASP A 53 15.69 -21.94 -11.61
C ASP A 53 14.48 -22.08 -10.67
N TRP A 54 13.47 -21.26 -10.91
CA TRP A 54 12.23 -21.23 -10.13
C TRP A 54 11.48 -22.56 -10.10
N THR A 55 11.73 -23.46 -11.06
CA THR A 55 11.07 -24.79 -11.08
C THR A 55 11.62 -25.72 -10.01
N ASN A 56 12.86 -25.52 -9.60
CA ASN A 56 13.55 -26.34 -8.60
C ASN A 56 13.71 -25.63 -7.24
N VAL A 57 13.13 -24.43 -7.07
CA VAL A 57 13.15 -23.71 -5.79
C VAL A 57 12.32 -24.46 -4.74
N GLN A 58 12.99 -24.94 -3.70
CA GLN A 58 12.35 -25.54 -2.52
C GLN A 58 11.84 -24.45 -1.58
N ALA A 59 10.66 -23.89 -1.88
CA ALA A 59 10.10 -22.73 -1.19
C ALA A 59 10.07 -22.88 0.34
N SER A 60 9.68 -24.05 0.87
CA SER A 60 9.64 -24.30 2.31
C SER A 60 11.03 -24.26 2.96
N MET A 61 12.06 -24.77 2.29
CA MET A 61 13.43 -24.72 2.80
C MET A 61 13.97 -23.29 2.80
N VAL A 62 13.73 -22.55 1.72
CA VAL A 62 14.10 -21.13 1.60
C VAL A 62 13.42 -20.31 2.68
N GLY A 63 12.10 -20.46 2.83
CA GLY A 63 11.32 -19.77 3.86
C GLY A 63 11.75 -20.11 5.28
N LEU A 64 11.95 -21.39 5.58
CA LEU A 64 12.42 -21.85 6.90
C LEU A 64 13.78 -21.24 7.26
N ASN A 65 14.73 -21.26 6.33
CA ASN A 65 16.06 -20.68 6.55
C ASN A 65 15.98 -19.17 6.78
N ALA A 66 15.21 -18.44 5.97
CA ALA A 66 15.03 -17.01 6.11
C ALA A 66 14.40 -16.64 7.47
N VAL A 67 13.31 -17.32 7.87
CA VAL A 67 12.65 -17.08 9.16
C VAL A 67 13.60 -17.38 10.32
N ARG A 68 14.36 -18.49 10.25
CA ARG A 68 15.37 -18.83 11.26
C ARG A 68 16.45 -17.76 11.35
N GLU A 69 17.01 -17.31 10.23
CA GLU A 69 18.09 -16.32 10.21
C GLU A 69 17.65 -14.96 10.73
N VAL A 70 16.45 -14.50 10.34
CA VAL A 70 15.85 -13.26 10.89
C VAL A 70 15.64 -13.42 12.39
N SER A 71 15.06 -14.54 12.83
CA SER A 71 14.85 -14.82 14.25
C SER A 71 16.17 -14.83 15.02
N GLU A 72 17.20 -15.52 14.54
CA GLU A 72 18.49 -15.59 15.19
C GLU A 72 19.17 -14.22 15.28
N ALA A 73 19.15 -13.45 14.19
CA ALA A 73 19.73 -12.10 14.17
C ALA A 73 19.00 -11.18 15.16
N LEU A 74 17.68 -11.29 15.28
CA LEU A 74 16.87 -10.56 16.25
C LEU A 74 17.22 -10.96 17.68
N GLN A 75 17.26 -12.26 18.00
CA GLN A 75 17.58 -12.77 19.35
C GLN A 75 19.02 -12.44 19.76
N LYS A 76 19.97 -12.44 18.81
CA LYS A 76 21.37 -12.02 19.02
C LYS A 76 21.55 -10.49 19.04
N ARG A 77 20.47 -9.72 18.83
CA ARG A 77 20.47 -8.26 18.67
C ARG A 77 21.50 -7.74 17.66
N SER A 78 21.67 -8.49 16.56
CA SER A 78 22.67 -8.19 15.55
C SER A 78 22.11 -7.27 14.46
N HIS A 79 22.41 -5.98 14.56
CA HIS A 79 22.02 -4.99 13.54
C HIS A 79 22.55 -5.37 12.16
N GLN A 80 23.85 -5.70 12.08
CA GLN A 80 24.48 -6.12 10.83
C GLN A 80 23.90 -7.44 10.30
N GLY A 81 23.56 -8.38 11.18
CA GLY A 81 22.91 -9.62 10.82
C GLY A 81 21.56 -9.37 10.15
N LEU A 82 20.70 -8.56 10.78
CA LEU A 82 19.41 -8.17 10.22
C LEU A 82 19.59 -7.40 8.90
N ALA A 83 20.38 -6.34 8.87
CA ALA A 83 20.55 -5.48 7.69
C ALA A 83 21.07 -6.24 6.45
N ARG A 84 21.83 -7.33 6.64
CA ARG A 84 22.30 -8.19 5.53
C ARG A 84 21.22 -9.10 4.97
N LEU A 85 20.18 -9.45 5.73
CA LEU A 85 19.08 -10.33 5.29
C LEU A 85 18.08 -9.59 4.41
N PHE A 86 17.88 -8.29 4.64
CA PHE A 86 16.99 -7.46 3.86
C PHE A 86 17.70 -6.92 2.60
N SER A 87 16.96 -6.76 1.49
CA SER A 87 17.51 -6.14 0.28
C SER A 87 17.89 -4.68 0.55
N GLY A 88 19.13 -4.32 0.24
CA GLY A 88 19.61 -2.94 0.25
C GLY A 88 19.56 -2.33 -1.14
N ASP A 89 19.92 -1.05 -1.26
CA ASP A 89 19.81 -0.23 -2.49
C ASP A 89 20.68 -0.69 -3.69
N VAL A 90 21.28 -1.89 -3.61
CA VAL A 90 22.28 -2.41 -4.56
C VAL A 90 21.71 -3.47 -5.51
N ILE A 91 20.64 -4.18 -5.14
CA ILE A 91 20.07 -5.23 -6.02
C ILE A 91 19.05 -4.58 -6.95
N GLY A 92 19.45 -4.27 -8.18
CA GLY A 92 18.55 -3.84 -9.25
C GLY A 92 17.69 -2.61 -8.94
N GLU A 93 18.23 -1.64 -8.19
CA GLU A 93 17.53 -0.43 -7.71
C GLU A 93 16.36 -0.70 -6.73
N THR A 94 16.21 -1.94 -6.25
CA THR A 94 15.17 -2.31 -5.28
C THR A 94 15.67 -2.35 -3.86
N THR A 95 14.98 -1.60 -2.99
CA THR A 95 15.19 -1.61 -1.53
C THR A 95 14.14 -2.48 -0.83
N SER A 96 14.30 -2.69 0.48
CA SER A 96 13.38 -3.49 1.29
C SER A 96 12.37 -2.63 2.04
N TYR A 97 11.21 -3.23 2.32
CA TYR A 97 10.15 -2.60 3.10
C TYR A 97 9.70 -3.52 4.24
N TRP A 98 9.35 -2.92 5.37
CA TRP A 98 8.65 -3.62 6.44
C TRP A 98 7.43 -2.83 6.87
N ARG A 99 6.24 -3.42 6.76
CA ARG A 99 5.00 -2.86 7.30
C ARG A 99 4.56 -3.60 8.55
N ASP A 100 4.27 -2.84 9.60
CA ASP A 100 3.74 -3.36 10.86
C ASP A 100 2.31 -2.84 11.09
N THR A 101 1.42 -3.78 11.38
CA THR A 101 0.01 -3.54 11.75
C THR A 101 -0.17 -3.94 13.21
N LEU A 102 0.13 -3.02 14.11
CA LEU A 102 0.03 -3.12 15.57
C LEU A 102 0.94 -4.13 16.29
N ALA A 103 1.47 -5.16 15.62
CA ALA A 103 2.18 -6.24 16.29
C ALA A 103 3.37 -5.75 17.13
N LEU A 104 4.18 -4.86 16.56
CA LEU A 104 5.38 -4.35 17.22
C LEU A 104 5.26 -2.87 17.54
N THR A 105 4.71 -2.08 16.62
CA THR A 105 4.66 -0.62 16.74
C THR A 105 3.48 -0.13 17.56
N ALA A 106 2.48 -0.98 17.82
CA ALA A 106 1.17 -0.58 18.35
C ALA A 106 0.53 0.57 17.53
N HIS A 107 0.89 0.68 16.25
CA HIS A 107 0.41 1.64 15.28
C HIS A 107 0.40 1.01 13.87
N LEU A 108 0.00 1.77 12.86
CA LEU A 108 0.28 1.43 11.44
C LEU A 108 1.54 2.16 11.02
N ARG A 109 2.59 1.43 10.63
CA ARG A 109 3.88 1.99 10.21
C ARG A 109 4.47 1.21 9.05
N THR A 110 5.13 1.92 8.14
CA THR A 110 5.96 1.31 7.09
C THR A 110 7.39 1.86 7.15
N PHE A 111 8.37 0.98 7.29
CA PHE A 111 9.79 1.27 7.28
C PHE A 111 10.40 0.91 5.93
N LYS A 112 11.28 1.78 5.42
CA LYS A 112 11.99 1.61 4.14
C LYS A 112 13.49 1.50 4.39
N GLY A 113 14.12 0.54 3.71
CA GLY A 113 15.57 0.35 3.71
C GLY A 113 16.04 -0.62 4.79
N ASN A 114 16.96 -1.50 4.41
CA ASN A 114 17.45 -2.60 5.24
C ASN A 114 18.02 -2.16 6.60
N ARG A 115 18.72 -1.03 6.65
CA ARG A 115 19.31 -0.50 7.89
C ARG A 115 18.26 0.11 8.82
N THR A 116 17.36 0.91 8.28
CA THR A 116 16.22 1.47 9.03
C THR A 116 15.37 0.35 9.63
N ILE A 117 15.08 -0.68 8.82
CA ILE A 117 14.34 -1.87 9.26
C ILE A 117 15.09 -2.59 10.39
N ALA A 118 16.41 -2.80 10.24
CA ALA A 118 17.21 -3.43 11.29
C ALA A 118 17.20 -2.62 12.60
N SER A 119 17.38 -1.29 12.54
CA SER A 119 17.32 -0.41 13.70
C SER A 119 15.95 -0.46 14.38
N ALA A 120 14.86 -0.35 13.60
CA ALA A 120 13.50 -0.40 14.12
C ALA A 120 13.18 -1.76 14.77
N LEU A 121 13.57 -2.87 14.13
CA LEU A 121 13.36 -4.21 14.66
C LEU A 121 14.08 -4.43 16.00
N LEU A 122 15.31 -3.93 16.15
CA LEU A 122 16.05 -4.05 17.40
C LEU A 122 15.41 -3.24 18.53
N GLU A 123 15.08 -1.97 18.28
CA GLU A 123 14.40 -1.15 19.28
C GLU A 123 13.06 -1.77 19.69
N LEU A 124 12.27 -2.23 18.72
CA LEU A 124 10.98 -2.85 18.99
C LEU A 124 11.11 -4.22 19.65
N HIS A 125 12.16 -4.98 19.36
CA HIS A 125 12.47 -6.21 20.08
C HIS A 125 12.78 -5.95 21.55
N GLU A 126 13.52 -4.88 21.86
CA GLU A 126 13.76 -4.46 23.25
C GLU A 126 12.46 -4.05 23.95
N LEU A 127 11.56 -3.36 23.25
CA LEU A 127 10.29 -2.88 23.81
C LEU A 127 9.21 -3.96 23.93
N ARG A 128 9.22 -4.99 23.07
CA ARG A 128 8.15 -6.00 22.96
C ARG A 128 8.55 -7.40 23.39
N GLN A 129 9.86 -7.65 23.49
CA GLN A 129 10.43 -8.95 23.86
C GLN A 129 9.89 -10.05 22.94
N VAL A 130 10.17 -9.90 21.64
CA VAL A 130 9.69 -10.79 20.58
C VAL A 130 10.26 -12.20 20.76
N SER A 131 9.39 -13.22 20.69
CA SER A 131 9.80 -14.62 20.75
C SER A 131 10.63 -15.04 19.53
N THR A 132 11.17 -16.27 19.57
CA THR A 132 11.65 -16.92 18.35
C THR A 132 10.54 -16.97 17.31
N LEU A 133 10.86 -16.60 16.07
CA LEU A 133 9.92 -16.66 14.95
C LEU A 133 9.75 -18.12 14.52
N GLN A 134 8.51 -18.54 14.32
CA GLN A 134 8.15 -19.90 13.94
C GLN A 134 7.68 -19.93 12.49
N PHE A 135 8.41 -20.65 11.64
CA PHE A 135 8.01 -20.88 10.26
C PHE A 135 6.65 -21.58 10.20
N ALA A 136 5.77 -21.13 9.31
CA ALA A 136 4.46 -21.75 9.08
C ALA A 136 4.39 -22.42 7.70
N HIS A 137 4.51 -21.64 6.63
CA HIS A 137 4.39 -22.14 5.26
C HIS A 137 5.17 -21.26 4.28
N ALA A 138 5.54 -21.79 3.12
CA ALA A 138 6.05 -20.98 2.02
C ALA A 138 5.74 -21.59 0.66
N GLN A 139 5.56 -20.71 -0.33
CA GLN A 139 5.28 -21.04 -1.73
C GLN A 139 5.96 -20.06 -2.68
N VAL A 140 6.17 -20.47 -3.94
CA VAL A 140 6.59 -19.55 -5.00
C VAL A 140 5.35 -18.85 -5.57
N LEU A 141 5.39 -17.53 -5.64
CA LEU A 141 4.38 -16.72 -6.31
C LEU A 141 5.00 -16.02 -7.52
N ALA A 142 4.15 -15.71 -8.51
CA ALA A 142 4.55 -15.05 -9.75
C ALA A 142 3.54 -13.94 -10.10
N ALA A 143 4.04 -12.74 -10.35
CA ALA A 143 3.25 -11.65 -10.93
C ALA A 143 3.37 -11.61 -12.46
N SER A 144 4.50 -12.11 -12.99
CA SER A 144 4.76 -12.32 -14.41
C SER A 144 5.83 -13.41 -14.57
N ASP A 145 6.16 -13.77 -15.80
CA ASP A 145 7.27 -14.70 -16.07
C ASP A 145 8.62 -14.20 -15.53
N ASP A 146 8.81 -12.88 -15.52
CA ASP A 146 10.04 -12.21 -15.10
C ASP A 146 10.05 -11.80 -13.62
N LEU A 147 8.90 -11.87 -12.93
CA LEU A 147 8.77 -11.46 -11.52
C LEU A 147 8.14 -12.57 -10.68
N LYS A 148 9.01 -13.28 -9.98
CA LYS A 148 8.67 -14.37 -9.05
C LYS A 148 9.39 -14.15 -7.71
N TRP A 149 8.80 -14.67 -6.64
CA TRP A 149 9.38 -14.60 -5.29
C TRP A 149 8.91 -15.80 -4.46
N VAL A 150 9.66 -16.12 -3.40
CA VAL A 150 9.16 -17.03 -2.36
C VAL A 150 8.38 -16.21 -1.34
N ASN A 151 7.10 -16.50 -1.18
CA ASN A 151 6.25 -15.93 -0.14
C ASN A 151 6.22 -16.90 1.05
N CYS A 152 6.61 -16.44 2.23
CA CYS A 152 6.74 -17.26 3.44
C CYS A 152 5.98 -16.63 4.61
N SER A 153 5.16 -17.42 5.30
CA SER A 153 4.44 -17.01 6.52
C SER A 153 5.15 -17.53 7.77
N PHE A 154 5.08 -16.75 8.84
CA PHE A 154 5.61 -17.10 10.16
C PHE A 154 4.70 -16.58 11.29
N ASN A 155 4.83 -17.17 12.46
CA ASN A 155 4.14 -16.78 13.69
C ASN A 155 5.15 -16.41 14.77
N PHE A 156 4.75 -15.55 15.70
CA PHE A 156 5.54 -15.23 16.89
C PHE A 156 4.64 -14.73 18.01
N THR A 157 5.19 -14.63 19.21
CA THR A 157 4.53 -13.97 20.34
C THR A 157 5.35 -12.79 20.84
N THR A 158 4.67 -11.87 21.50
CA THR A 158 5.30 -10.80 22.30
C THR A 158 4.93 -11.04 23.76
N SER A 159 5.74 -10.52 24.69
CA SER A 159 5.44 -10.60 26.13
C SER A 159 5.07 -9.26 26.75
N SER A 160 5.27 -8.16 26.02
CA SER A 160 4.92 -6.81 26.45
C SER A 160 4.22 -6.04 25.31
N PRO A 161 2.89 -6.22 25.12
CA PRO A 161 1.98 -7.10 25.88
C PRO A 161 2.05 -8.56 25.43
N LYS A 162 1.35 -9.46 26.14
CA LYS A 162 1.19 -10.85 25.69
C LYS A 162 0.24 -10.91 24.50
N ALA A 163 0.79 -11.27 23.35
CA ALA A 163 0.04 -11.26 22.11
C ALA A 163 0.57 -12.32 21.15
N ARG A 164 -0.33 -12.93 20.38
CA ARG A 164 0.04 -13.75 19.22
C ARG A 164 0.04 -12.87 17.98
N CYS A 165 1.10 -13.02 17.21
CA CYS A 165 1.35 -12.22 16.02
C CYS A 165 1.65 -13.15 14.84
N LYS A 166 1.32 -12.65 13.65
CA LYS A 166 1.61 -13.31 12.38
C LYS A 166 2.47 -12.38 11.53
N GLY A 167 3.17 -12.96 10.57
CA GLY A 167 3.93 -12.18 9.59
C GLY A 167 4.19 -12.94 8.30
N THR A 168 4.62 -12.19 7.29
CA THR A 168 5.05 -12.72 5.99
C THR A 168 6.36 -12.12 5.54
N LEU A 169 7.14 -12.89 4.80
CA LEU A 169 8.35 -12.49 4.08
C LEU A 169 8.14 -12.74 2.59
N MET A 170 8.43 -11.73 1.77
CA MET A 170 8.63 -11.89 0.33
C MET A 170 10.13 -11.95 0.07
N LEU A 171 10.61 -13.08 -0.46
CA LEU A 171 12.04 -13.37 -0.65
C LEU A 171 12.40 -13.38 -2.14
N ILE A 172 13.44 -12.64 -2.49
CA ILE A 172 14.01 -12.58 -3.84
C ILE A 172 15.45 -13.10 -3.83
N PRO A 173 15.96 -13.64 -4.96
CA PRO A 173 17.37 -14.01 -5.07
C PRO A 173 18.29 -12.79 -4.89
N ASP A 174 19.46 -12.99 -4.32
CA ASP A 174 20.44 -11.93 -4.09
C ASP A 174 21.21 -11.51 -5.35
N GLY A 175 20.99 -12.21 -6.47
CA GLY A 175 21.62 -11.95 -7.76
C GLY A 175 23.07 -12.42 -7.88
N THR A 176 23.64 -13.05 -6.84
CA THR A 176 25.06 -13.43 -6.78
C THR A 176 25.33 -14.91 -7.01
N GLY A 177 24.32 -15.69 -7.39
CA GLY A 177 24.40 -17.15 -7.48
C GLY A 177 25.54 -17.64 -8.38
N LEU A 178 26.59 -18.16 -7.74
CA LEU A 178 27.57 -19.03 -8.36
C LEU A 178 27.09 -20.49 -8.18
N ASN A 179 27.12 -21.29 -9.24
CA ASN A 179 26.85 -22.73 -9.22
C ASN A 179 25.45 -23.15 -8.72
N GLY A 180 24.41 -22.34 -8.95
CA GLY A 180 23.03 -22.72 -8.63
C GLY A 180 22.63 -22.56 -7.15
N HIS A 181 23.54 -22.10 -6.29
CA HIS A 181 23.23 -21.68 -4.93
C HIS A 181 23.08 -20.16 -4.87
N HIS A 182 21.83 -19.69 -4.91
CA HIS A 182 21.50 -18.27 -4.72
C HIS A 182 21.33 -17.99 -3.23
N GLY A 183 21.92 -16.89 -2.72
CA GLY A 183 21.47 -16.34 -1.45
C GLY A 183 20.10 -15.69 -1.63
N TRP A 184 19.33 -15.58 -0.55
CA TRP A 184 17.98 -15.00 -0.57
C TRP A 184 17.94 -13.73 0.26
N LYS A 185 17.20 -12.73 -0.21
CA LYS A 185 16.98 -11.45 0.48
C LYS A 185 15.51 -11.22 0.75
N VAL A 186 15.20 -10.65 1.91
CA VAL A 186 13.87 -10.14 2.25
C VAL A 186 13.63 -8.86 1.48
N TRP A 187 12.74 -8.92 0.50
CA TRP A 187 12.25 -7.77 -0.25
C TRP A 187 11.15 -7.02 0.52
N SER A 188 10.23 -7.77 1.12
CA SER A 188 9.14 -7.23 1.93
C SER A 188 8.96 -8.06 3.18
N MET A 189 8.71 -7.41 4.31
CA MET A 189 8.21 -8.05 5.52
C MET A 189 6.89 -7.39 5.91
N THR A 190 5.96 -8.19 6.38
CA THR A 190 4.72 -7.71 6.99
C THR A 190 4.53 -8.39 8.34
N THR A 191 4.11 -7.65 9.36
CA THR A 191 3.77 -8.19 10.69
C THR A 191 2.43 -7.62 11.15
N TRP A 192 1.60 -8.45 11.77
CA TRP A 192 0.31 -8.00 12.31
C TRP A 192 -0.10 -8.76 13.58
N LEU A 193 -0.83 -8.04 14.43
CA LEU A 193 -1.36 -8.57 15.69
C LEU A 193 -2.55 -9.50 15.38
N ALA A 194 -2.44 -10.78 15.71
CA ALA A 194 -3.54 -11.72 15.54
C ALA A 194 -4.53 -11.58 16.69
N ASP A 195 -4.07 -11.58 17.93
CA ASP A 195 -4.91 -11.43 19.12
C ASP A 195 -4.06 -11.16 20.37
N PHE A 196 -4.72 -10.62 21.40
CA PHE A 196 -4.21 -10.71 22.77
C PHE A 196 -4.63 -12.07 23.32
N GLU A 197 -3.70 -12.80 23.95
CA GLU A 197 -3.91 -14.20 24.32
C GLU A 197 -5.12 -14.42 25.23
N ASP A 198 -5.44 -13.43 26.06
CA ASP A 198 -6.49 -13.51 27.08
C ASP A 198 -7.90 -13.09 26.58
N HIS A 199 -8.08 -12.72 25.30
CA HIS A 199 -9.33 -12.13 24.79
C HIS A 199 -9.72 -12.52 23.33
N PRO A 200 -10.33 -13.71 23.08
CA PRO A 200 -10.78 -14.15 21.74
C PRO A 200 -12.21 -13.69 21.34
N GLU A 201 -12.56 -13.75 20.04
CA GLU A 201 -13.90 -13.42 19.47
C GLU A 201 -14.75 -14.68 19.13
N ASP A 202 -16.09 -14.53 19.00
CA ASP A 202 -17.05 -15.60 18.59
C ASP A 202 -18.02 -15.14 17.48
N GLU A 203 -17.94 -15.78 16.30
CA GLU A 203 -18.67 -15.43 15.08
C GLU A 203 -19.91 -16.31 14.80
N ALA A 204 -20.24 -17.27 15.66
CA ALA A 204 -21.23 -18.32 15.37
C ALA A 204 -22.68 -17.80 15.16
N ILE A 205 -22.98 -16.61 15.64
CA ILE A 205 -24.34 -16.04 15.70
C ILE A 205 -24.83 -15.56 14.32
N LEU A 206 -23.93 -15.24 13.38
CA LEU A 206 -24.27 -14.71 12.05
C LEU A 206 -24.91 -15.73 11.10
N ARG A 207 -24.88 -17.02 11.44
CA ARG A 207 -25.30 -18.13 10.56
C ARG A 207 -26.76 -18.56 10.75
N GLN A 208 -27.52 -17.87 11.60
CA GLN A 208 -28.92 -18.22 11.90
C GLN A 208 -29.92 -17.48 10.97
N PRO A 209 -30.96 -18.16 10.44
CA PRO A 209 -32.00 -17.52 9.61
C PRO A 209 -32.80 -16.47 10.38
N SER A 210 -33.32 -15.44 9.68
CA SER A 210 -34.28 -14.49 10.28
C SER A 210 -35.69 -15.05 10.22
N GLU A 211 -36.57 -14.61 11.11
CA GLU A 211 -37.99 -14.95 11.00
C GLU A 211 -38.66 -14.26 9.80
N PRO A 212 -39.59 -14.95 9.09
CA PRO A 212 -40.33 -14.37 7.98
C PRO A 212 -41.39 -13.36 8.42
N MET A 213 -41.61 -12.30 7.64
CA MET A 213 -42.65 -11.29 7.89
C MET A 213 -44.05 -11.78 7.50
N SER A 214 -45.08 -11.43 8.31
CA SER A 214 -46.50 -11.66 8.01
C SER A 214 -47.17 -10.43 7.35
N ASP A 215 -48.10 -10.66 6.41
CA ASP A 215 -48.88 -9.64 5.67
C ASP A 215 -49.91 -8.89 6.56
N SER A 216 -49.46 -8.09 7.53
CA SER A 216 -50.33 -7.23 8.35
C SER A 216 -50.22 -5.75 7.94
N SER A 217 -51.32 -5.00 8.07
CA SER A 217 -51.43 -3.58 7.69
C SER A 217 -50.73 -2.60 8.64
N SER A 218 -50.13 -3.08 9.74
CA SER A 218 -49.37 -2.27 10.70
C SER A 218 -47.98 -2.87 10.93
N LEU A 219 -46.94 -2.13 10.57
CA LEU A 219 -45.54 -2.52 10.79
C LEU A 219 -45.12 -2.11 12.22
N SER A 220 -44.67 -3.07 13.03
CA SER A 220 -44.11 -2.85 14.37
C SER A 220 -42.66 -3.32 14.39
N THR A 221 -41.73 -2.41 14.64
CA THR A 221 -40.29 -2.70 14.67
C THR A 221 -39.57 -1.74 15.62
N GLU A 222 -38.46 -2.16 16.20
CA GLU A 222 -37.62 -1.30 17.03
C GLU A 222 -36.80 -0.33 16.19
N VAL A 223 -36.43 -0.70 14.96
CA VAL A 223 -35.61 0.12 14.07
C VAL A 223 -36.14 0.10 12.63
N LEU A 224 -36.53 1.27 12.12
CA LEU A 224 -36.86 1.46 10.70
C LEU A 224 -35.62 1.94 9.94
N ILE A 225 -35.14 1.14 8.98
CA ILE A 225 -34.05 1.49 8.07
C ILE A 225 -34.66 2.00 6.76
N VAL A 226 -34.34 3.24 6.39
CA VAL A 226 -34.81 3.85 5.15
C VAL A 226 -33.66 3.89 4.14
N GLY A 227 -33.77 3.09 3.07
CA GLY A 227 -32.76 2.89 2.02
C GLY A 227 -32.12 1.49 2.05
N GLY A 228 -32.36 0.68 1.02
CA GLY A 228 -31.95 -0.72 0.89
C GLY A 228 -30.59 -0.97 0.20
N GLY A 229 -29.72 0.03 0.12
CA GLY A 229 -28.36 -0.13 -0.42
C GLY A 229 -27.43 -0.92 0.51
N ASN A 230 -26.19 -1.18 0.08
CA ASN A 230 -25.19 -1.99 0.81
C ASN A 230 -25.07 -1.63 2.30
N SER A 231 -25.06 -0.35 2.65
CA SER A 231 -24.96 0.10 4.05
C SER A 231 -26.22 -0.19 4.87
N GLY A 232 -27.40 -0.06 4.28
CA GLY A 232 -28.67 -0.37 4.93
C GLY A 232 -28.84 -1.88 5.19
N VAL A 233 -28.43 -2.71 4.23
CA VAL A 233 -28.46 -4.18 4.36
C VAL A 233 -27.39 -4.69 5.34
N LEU A 234 -26.21 -4.07 5.38
CA LEU A 234 -25.17 -4.37 6.37
C LEU A 234 -25.60 -3.97 7.79
N LEU A 235 -26.25 -2.82 7.95
CA LEU A 235 -26.82 -2.39 9.24
C LEU A 235 -27.92 -3.36 9.71
N ALA A 236 -28.81 -3.77 8.80
CA ALA A 236 -29.80 -4.82 9.04
C ALA A 236 -29.16 -6.13 9.51
N ALA A 237 -28.09 -6.59 8.85
CA ALA A 237 -27.37 -7.80 9.24
C ALA A 237 -26.73 -7.69 10.64
N ARG A 238 -26.28 -6.51 11.04
CA ARG A 238 -25.71 -6.26 12.38
C ARG A 238 -26.78 -6.14 13.46
N LEU A 239 -27.91 -5.49 13.19
CA LEU A 239 -29.06 -5.44 14.10
C LEU A 239 -29.63 -6.84 14.35
N LYS A 240 -29.66 -7.69 13.31
CA LYS A 240 -29.99 -9.12 13.43
C LYS A 240 -29.05 -9.86 14.38
N ALA A 241 -27.74 -9.66 14.21
CA ALA A 241 -26.73 -10.28 15.07
C ALA A 241 -26.85 -9.88 16.55
N LEU A 242 -27.52 -8.76 16.83
CA LEU A 242 -27.73 -8.18 18.16
C LEU A 242 -29.15 -8.43 18.72
N GLY A 243 -30.00 -9.17 18.00
CA GLY A 243 -31.36 -9.50 18.45
C GLY A 243 -32.34 -8.33 18.41
N VAL A 244 -32.07 -7.28 17.62
CA VAL A 244 -32.93 -6.10 17.46
C VAL A 244 -33.82 -6.28 16.23
N SER A 245 -35.13 -6.06 16.39
CA SER A 245 -36.07 -6.13 15.26
C SER A 245 -35.95 -4.89 14.35
N PHE A 246 -35.86 -5.10 13.04
CA PHE A 246 -35.73 -4.00 12.06
C PHE A 246 -36.60 -4.24 10.81
N ILE A 247 -36.96 -3.16 10.12
CA ILE A 247 -37.64 -3.18 8.80
C ILE A 247 -36.88 -2.27 7.85
N VAL A 248 -36.62 -2.72 6.62
CA VAL A 248 -36.00 -1.91 5.55
C VAL A 248 -37.07 -1.45 4.57
N VAL A 249 -37.13 -0.15 4.25
CA VAL A 249 -38.07 0.42 3.28
C VAL A 249 -37.33 1.20 2.20
N ASP A 250 -37.70 0.98 0.94
CA ASP A 250 -37.13 1.64 -0.25
C ASP A 250 -38.23 2.20 -1.16
N ARG A 251 -37.94 3.18 -2.02
CA ARG A 251 -38.93 3.91 -2.83
C ARG A 251 -38.49 4.04 -4.29
N ASN A 252 -39.26 3.43 -5.20
CA ASN A 252 -39.04 3.54 -6.66
C ASN A 252 -39.84 4.67 -7.34
N LYS A 253 -39.22 5.36 -8.32
CA LYS A 253 -39.86 6.17 -9.39
C LYS A 253 -39.02 6.19 -10.70
N LYS A 254 -39.66 6.55 -11.83
CA LYS A 254 -39.21 6.56 -13.27
C LYS A 254 -38.66 7.94 -13.72
N SER A 255 -38.35 8.20 -15.01
CA SER A 255 -37.10 8.13 -15.85
C SER A 255 -36.02 9.16 -15.47
N VAL A 256 -34.76 8.95 -15.88
CA VAL A 256 -33.57 9.55 -15.20
C VAL A 256 -32.42 9.98 -16.14
N VAL A 257 -31.88 11.18 -15.90
CA VAL A 257 -30.50 11.55 -16.27
C VAL A 257 -29.55 11.30 -15.10
N ILE A 258 -28.47 10.55 -15.35
CA ILE A 258 -27.46 10.22 -14.34
C ILE A 258 -26.25 11.13 -14.54
N VAL A 259 -25.91 11.95 -13.55
CA VAL A 259 -24.69 12.78 -13.56
C VAL A 259 -23.60 12.10 -12.75
N GLY A 260 -22.60 11.56 -13.44
CA GLY A 260 -21.57 10.71 -12.84
C GLY A 260 -21.28 9.49 -13.72
N SER A 261 -20.15 8.84 -13.51
CA SER A 261 -19.71 7.71 -14.36
C SER A 261 -18.78 6.73 -13.63
N ALA A 262 -18.80 6.73 -12.30
CA ALA A 262 -18.12 5.73 -11.45
C ALA A 262 -19.14 4.66 -10.99
N ASN A 263 -18.73 3.68 -10.17
CA ASN A 263 -19.56 2.54 -9.72
C ASN A 263 -21.05 2.88 -9.49
N THR A 264 -21.36 3.82 -8.59
CA THR A 264 -22.76 4.19 -8.28
C THR A 264 -23.56 4.62 -9.50
N ALA A 265 -22.94 5.31 -10.47
CA ALA A 265 -23.62 5.74 -11.68
C ALA A 265 -23.96 4.56 -12.61
N PHE A 266 -23.10 3.53 -12.65
CA PHE A 266 -23.35 2.31 -13.41
C PHE A 266 -24.37 1.38 -12.74
N ASP A 267 -24.38 1.33 -11.41
CA ASP A 267 -25.40 0.57 -10.65
C ASP A 267 -26.80 1.19 -10.89
N VAL A 268 -26.92 2.51 -10.71
CA VAL A 268 -28.17 3.24 -10.98
C VAL A 268 -28.57 3.12 -12.46
N LEU A 269 -27.61 3.10 -13.39
CA LEU A 269 -27.89 2.88 -14.82
C LEU A 269 -28.49 1.49 -15.06
N GLY A 270 -27.95 0.46 -14.43
CA GLY A 270 -28.47 -0.91 -14.49
C GLY A 270 -29.91 -0.98 -14.01
N ASP A 271 -30.19 -0.43 -12.82
CA ASP A 271 -31.53 -0.40 -12.22
C ASP A 271 -32.53 0.38 -13.09
N CYS A 272 -32.11 1.52 -13.63
CA CYS A 272 -32.94 2.33 -14.51
C CYS A 272 -33.27 1.58 -15.81
N TYR A 273 -32.28 0.93 -16.43
CA TYR A 273 -32.48 0.16 -17.64
C TYR A 273 -33.41 -1.05 -17.40
N GLU A 274 -33.19 -1.83 -16.34
CA GLU A 274 -34.03 -2.98 -15.99
C GLU A 274 -35.48 -2.57 -15.68
N SER A 275 -35.66 -1.36 -15.15
CA SER A 275 -36.98 -0.77 -14.90
C SER A 275 -37.65 -0.19 -16.16
N GLY A 276 -37.03 -0.33 -17.33
CA GLY A 276 -37.55 0.15 -18.62
C GLY A 276 -37.44 1.67 -18.81
N LEU A 277 -36.51 2.34 -18.12
CA LEU A 277 -36.34 3.79 -18.20
C LEU A 277 -35.40 4.18 -19.34
N THR A 278 -35.81 5.15 -20.15
CA THR A 278 -34.89 5.85 -21.06
C THR A 278 -33.87 6.61 -20.21
N THR A 279 -32.61 6.23 -20.34
CA THR A 279 -31.54 6.70 -19.45
C THR A 279 -30.43 7.36 -20.27
N THR A 280 -29.94 8.50 -19.80
CA THR A 280 -28.75 9.17 -20.35
C THR A 280 -27.75 9.45 -19.23
N MET A 281 -26.50 9.04 -19.40
CA MET A 281 -25.40 9.31 -18.49
C MET A 281 -24.63 10.57 -18.93
N ILE A 282 -24.24 11.42 -17.99
CA ILE A 282 -23.36 12.57 -18.19
C ILE A 282 -22.00 12.27 -17.54
N GLN A 283 -20.97 12.09 -18.36
CA GLN A 283 -19.59 11.88 -17.94
C GLN A 283 -18.79 13.19 -18.08
N ARG A 284 -18.35 13.75 -16.94
CA ARG A 284 -17.55 14.99 -16.92
C ARG A 284 -16.11 14.78 -17.37
N SER A 285 -15.45 13.76 -16.82
CA SER A 285 -14.06 13.38 -17.08
C SER A 285 -13.97 11.89 -17.41
N PRO A 286 -12.88 11.43 -18.06
CA PRO A 286 -12.66 9.99 -18.25
C PRO A 286 -12.77 9.22 -16.95
N THR A 287 -13.36 8.03 -17.00
CA THR A 287 -13.48 7.11 -15.86
C THR A 287 -12.40 6.06 -15.94
N TYR A 288 -11.74 5.75 -14.83
CA TYR A 288 -10.94 4.52 -14.75
C TYR A 288 -11.85 3.30 -14.69
N VAL A 289 -11.75 2.41 -15.68
CA VAL A 289 -12.57 1.19 -15.76
C VAL A 289 -11.66 -0.03 -15.62
N VAL A 290 -12.03 -0.92 -14.71
CA VAL A 290 -11.35 -2.20 -14.48
C VAL A 290 -12.34 -3.36 -14.63
N PRO A 291 -12.09 -4.34 -15.50
CA PRO A 291 -12.92 -5.55 -15.59
C PRO A 291 -13.01 -6.31 -14.27
N MET A 292 -14.19 -6.88 -13.97
CA MET A 292 -14.34 -7.78 -12.83
C MET A 292 -13.40 -8.99 -12.90
N THR A 293 -13.09 -9.48 -14.11
CA THR A 293 -12.11 -10.56 -14.30
C THR A 293 -10.72 -10.18 -13.83
N TYR A 294 -10.33 -8.90 -13.96
CA TYR A 294 -9.02 -8.43 -13.50
C TYR A 294 -9.05 -8.24 -11.98
N PHE A 295 -10.16 -7.69 -11.48
CA PHE A 295 -10.43 -7.49 -10.07
C PHE A 295 -10.44 -8.82 -9.28
N ALA A 296 -11.02 -9.86 -9.86
CA ALA A 296 -11.10 -11.23 -9.32
C ALA A 296 -9.88 -12.09 -9.65
N HIS A 297 -8.80 -11.52 -10.19
CA HIS A 297 -7.57 -12.27 -10.42
C HIS A 297 -6.95 -12.68 -9.06
N PRO A 298 -6.34 -13.88 -8.91
CA PRO A 298 -5.75 -14.32 -7.64
C PRO A 298 -4.67 -13.42 -7.06
N MET A 299 -3.96 -12.66 -7.91
CA MET A 299 -2.99 -11.61 -7.50
C MET A 299 -3.64 -10.25 -7.15
N SER A 300 -4.97 -10.20 -7.15
CA SER A 300 -5.82 -9.05 -6.79
C SER A 300 -6.81 -9.50 -5.71
N LEU A 301 -8.06 -9.06 -5.75
CA LEU A 301 -9.09 -9.47 -4.79
C LEU A 301 -9.61 -10.90 -5.01
N GLY A 302 -9.21 -11.59 -6.08
CA GLY A 302 -9.44 -13.03 -6.24
C GLY A 302 -8.69 -13.91 -5.25
N ALA A 303 -7.73 -13.35 -4.48
CA ALA A 303 -7.06 -14.07 -3.41
C ALA A 303 -8.05 -14.72 -2.43
N TYR A 304 -9.19 -14.07 -2.18
CA TYR A 304 -10.24 -14.54 -1.29
C TYR A 304 -10.92 -15.84 -1.74
N ASP A 305 -10.83 -16.16 -3.04
CA ASP A 305 -11.43 -17.36 -3.62
C ASP A 305 -10.44 -18.55 -3.62
N VAL A 306 -9.15 -18.30 -3.39
CA VAL A 306 -8.08 -19.32 -3.54
C VAL A 306 -7.35 -19.65 -2.25
N ILE A 307 -7.39 -18.78 -1.24
CA ILE A 307 -6.78 -19.01 0.08
C ILE A 307 -7.75 -18.66 1.21
N PRO A 308 -7.52 -19.15 2.45
CA PRO A 308 -8.37 -18.81 3.58
C PRO A 308 -8.54 -17.30 3.73
N VAL A 309 -9.75 -16.90 4.08
CA VAL A 309 -10.18 -15.50 4.14
C VAL A 309 -9.28 -14.65 5.06
N GLU A 310 -8.82 -15.15 6.20
CA GLU A 310 -7.83 -14.44 7.04
C GLU A 310 -6.48 -14.20 6.34
N ASP A 311 -6.00 -15.19 5.58
CA ASP A 311 -4.72 -15.11 4.89
C ASP A 311 -4.82 -14.14 3.70
N ALA A 312 -5.94 -14.16 2.97
CA ALA A 312 -6.25 -13.20 1.91
C ALA A 312 -6.27 -11.76 2.44
N ASP A 313 -6.77 -11.55 3.66
CA ASP A 313 -6.79 -10.26 4.33
C ASP A 313 -5.38 -9.71 4.55
N GLY A 314 -4.48 -10.56 5.06
CA GLY A 314 -3.07 -10.22 5.25
C GLY A 314 -2.34 -9.94 3.94
N VAL A 315 -2.63 -10.71 2.89
CA VAL A 315 -2.04 -10.50 1.55
C VAL A 315 -2.50 -9.17 0.94
N VAL A 316 -3.78 -8.85 1.04
CA VAL A 316 -4.40 -7.70 0.34
C VAL A 316 -4.18 -6.39 1.09
N ASN A 317 -4.30 -6.41 2.43
CA ASN A 317 -4.29 -5.20 3.23
C ASN A 317 -3.06 -5.06 4.14
N GLY A 318 -2.31 -6.14 4.36
CA GLY A 318 -1.17 -6.15 5.29
C GLY A 318 0.11 -5.57 4.69
N GLY A 319 0.38 -5.80 3.40
CA GLY A 319 1.64 -5.40 2.75
C GLY A 319 1.82 -3.90 2.55
N PRO A 320 3.07 -3.42 2.37
CA PRO A 320 3.36 -2.00 2.10
C PRO A 320 2.83 -1.57 0.73
N LEU A 321 2.19 -0.39 0.66
CA LEU A 321 1.67 0.18 -0.59
C LEU A 321 2.76 0.35 -1.66
N ALA A 322 3.99 0.63 -1.23
CA ALA A 322 5.17 0.75 -2.07
C ALA A 322 5.43 -0.50 -2.95
N ILE A 323 4.98 -1.68 -2.53
CA ILE A 323 5.11 -2.94 -3.26
C ILE A 323 3.76 -3.40 -3.80
N GLY A 324 2.72 -3.40 -2.95
CA GLY A 324 1.39 -3.89 -3.32
C GLY A 324 0.75 -3.09 -4.46
N GLY A 325 0.91 -1.76 -4.47
CA GLY A 325 0.39 -0.88 -5.53
C GLY A 325 0.98 -1.20 -6.90
N PRO A 326 2.33 -1.18 -7.07
CA PRO A 326 2.97 -1.56 -8.32
C PRO A 326 2.68 -3.00 -8.79
N LEU A 327 2.60 -3.97 -7.87
CA LEU A 327 2.23 -5.35 -8.21
C LEU A 327 0.82 -5.45 -8.80
N LEU A 328 -0.15 -4.79 -8.15
CA LEU A 328 -1.53 -4.74 -8.63
C LEU A 328 -1.61 -4.04 -10.00
N ALA A 329 -0.89 -2.92 -10.15
CA ALA A 329 -0.82 -2.18 -11.41
C ALA A 329 -0.21 -3.02 -12.54
N LEU A 330 0.86 -3.79 -12.26
CA LEU A 330 1.45 -4.72 -13.22
C LEU A 330 0.45 -5.82 -13.62
N CYS A 331 -0.19 -6.46 -12.64
CA CYS A 331 -1.17 -7.51 -12.88
C CYS A 331 -2.31 -7.03 -13.78
N HIS A 332 -2.90 -5.88 -13.49
CA HIS A 332 -3.98 -5.32 -14.31
C HIS A 332 -3.50 -4.85 -15.68
N ARG A 333 -2.27 -4.32 -15.79
CA ARG A 333 -1.68 -3.91 -17.07
C ARG A 333 -1.45 -5.09 -18.00
N LEU A 334 -0.91 -6.21 -17.50
CA LEU A 334 -0.67 -7.40 -18.32
C LEU A 334 -1.98 -7.95 -18.88
N GLN A 335 -3.04 -7.99 -18.07
CA GLN A 335 -4.37 -8.37 -18.53
C GLN A 335 -4.91 -7.40 -19.60
N ALA A 336 -4.77 -6.08 -19.37
CA ALA A 336 -5.21 -5.07 -20.34
C ALA A 336 -4.45 -5.12 -21.67
N LEU A 337 -3.15 -5.46 -21.65
CA LEU A 337 -2.33 -5.63 -22.85
C LEU A 337 -2.71 -6.88 -23.65
N ALA A 338 -3.28 -7.91 -23.00
CA ALA A 338 -3.80 -9.10 -23.68
C ALA A 338 -5.14 -8.82 -24.40
N GLU A 339 -5.86 -7.76 -24.03
CA GLU A 339 -7.16 -7.38 -24.61
C GLU A 339 -7.18 -5.90 -25.05
N PRO A 340 -6.27 -5.44 -25.93
CA PRO A 340 -6.04 -4.01 -26.18
C PRO A 340 -7.26 -3.28 -26.76
N HIS A 341 -8.17 -4.02 -27.40
CA HIS A 341 -9.37 -3.49 -28.06
C HIS A 341 -10.65 -3.64 -27.24
N ARG A 342 -10.56 -4.10 -25.98
CA ARG A 342 -11.73 -4.41 -25.12
C ARG A 342 -12.77 -3.28 -25.06
N TYR A 343 -12.30 -2.03 -25.00
CA TYR A 343 -13.14 -0.85 -24.84
C TYR A 343 -13.37 -0.04 -26.13
N ASP A 344 -12.97 -0.54 -27.30
CA ASP A 344 -13.10 0.22 -28.55
C ASP A 344 -14.56 0.48 -28.93
N ASN A 345 -15.44 -0.50 -28.67
CA ASN A 345 -16.88 -0.35 -28.94
C ASN A 345 -17.51 0.74 -28.08
N VAL A 346 -17.21 0.77 -26.78
CA VAL A 346 -17.77 1.77 -25.86
C VAL A 346 -17.17 3.16 -26.08
N ARG A 347 -15.88 3.22 -26.50
CA ARG A 347 -15.25 4.47 -26.96
C ARG A 347 -15.94 5.03 -28.20
N ARG A 348 -16.27 4.19 -29.19
CA ARG A 348 -17.03 4.58 -30.39
C ARG A 348 -18.44 5.06 -30.05
N ALA A 349 -19.08 4.47 -29.03
CA ALA A 349 -20.36 4.94 -28.51
C ALA A 349 -20.27 6.27 -27.73
N GLY A 350 -19.06 6.78 -27.48
CA GLY A 350 -18.82 8.11 -26.92
C GLY A 350 -18.38 8.11 -25.46
N PHE A 351 -18.25 6.95 -24.79
CA PHE A 351 -17.77 6.88 -23.41
C PHE A 351 -16.24 6.98 -23.34
N ARG A 352 -15.72 7.86 -22.49
CA ARG A 352 -14.27 8.07 -22.32
C ARG A 352 -13.73 7.15 -21.23
N VAL A 353 -13.09 6.06 -21.66
CA VAL A 353 -12.46 5.08 -20.77
C VAL A 353 -10.97 5.37 -20.59
N LYS A 354 -10.53 5.43 -19.33
CA LYS A 354 -9.15 5.14 -18.94
C LYS A 354 -9.09 3.68 -18.50
N ASP A 355 -8.43 2.82 -19.25
CA ASP A 355 -8.32 1.40 -18.91
C ASP A 355 -7.07 1.13 -18.05
N SER A 356 -6.83 -0.15 -17.73
CA SER A 356 -5.70 -0.57 -16.90
C SER A 356 -4.35 -0.59 -17.62
N GLN A 357 -4.25 -0.18 -18.90
CA GLN A 357 -2.93 0.03 -19.53
C GLN A 357 -2.21 1.21 -18.85
N THR A 358 -2.98 2.26 -18.52
CA THR A 358 -2.49 3.51 -17.92
C THR A 358 -3.12 3.85 -16.57
N GLY A 359 -4.26 3.23 -16.26
CA GLY A 359 -4.99 3.34 -15.01
C GLY A 359 -4.34 2.55 -13.86
N ASP A 360 -4.73 2.91 -12.65
CA ASP A 360 -4.16 2.38 -11.42
C ASP A 360 -5.27 2.34 -10.36
N LEU A 361 -5.70 1.12 -10.02
CA LEU A 361 -6.79 0.92 -9.08
C LEU A 361 -6.40 1.35 -7.66
N ALA A 362 -5.20 0.99 -7.22
CA ALA A 362 -4.73 1.31 -5.88
C ALA A 362 -4.74 2.83 -5.65
N LEU A 363 -4.28 3.60 -6.63
CA LEU A 363 -4.35 5.07 -6.61
C LEU A 363 -5.79 5.56 -6.40
N THR A 364 -6.77 5.08 -7.17
CA THR A 364 -8.16 5.54 -7.03
C THR A 364 -8.77 5.19 -5.67
N LEU A 365 -8.39 4.06 -5.08
CA LEU A 365 -8.89 3.61 -3.79
C LEU A 365 -8.29 4.42 -2.63
N VAL A 366 -6.97 4.61 -2.59
CA VAL A 366 -6.29 5.27 -1.46
C VAL A 366 -6.40 6.80 -1.52
N GLU A 367 -6.48 7.39 -2.71
CA GLU A 367 -6.54 8.84 -2.86
C GLU A 367 -7.94 9.43 -2.80
N ARG A 368 -8.91 8.70 -3.36
CA ARG A 368 -10.25 9.23 -3.64
C ARG A 368 -11.37 8.36 -3.09
N CYS A 369 -11.07 7.16 -2.59
CA CYS A 369 -12.08 6.20 -2.18
C CYS A 369 -13.20 6.04 -3.24
N GLY A 370 -12.83 6.08 -4.52
CA GLY A 370 -13.80 6.17 -5.62
C GLY A 370 -13.22 6.70 -6.93
N GLY A 371 -14.10 7.05 -7.87
CA GLY A 371 -13.70 7.54 -9.19
C GLY A 371 -13.28 6.45 -10.18
N HIS A 372 -13.59 5.19 -9.88
CA HIS A 372 -13.43 4.05 -10.77
C HIS A 372 -14.77 3.33 -10.99
N PHE A 373 -14.82 2.50 -12.03
CA PHE A 373 -15.91 1.59 -12.31
C PHE A 373 -15.39 0.15 -12.46
N VAL A 374 -16.00 -0.80 -11.76
CA VAL A 374 -15.76 -2.23 -11.95
C VAL A 374 -16.71 -2.74 -13.04
N ASP A 375 -16.15 -3.04 -14.20
CA ASP A 375 -16.89 -3.50 -15.37
C ASP A 375 -17.36 -4.94 -15.22
N MET A 376 -18.65 -5.08 -14.93
CA MET A 376 -19.39 -6.35 -14.87
C MET A 376 -19.92 -6.82 -16.25
N GLY A 377 -19.59 -6.11 -17.33
CA GLY A 377 -20.04 -6.37 -18.70
C GLY A 377 -21.31 -5.61 -19.08
N LYS A 378 -22.40 -5.80 -18.33
CA LYS A 378 -23.74 -5.28 -18.71
C LYS A 378 -23.78 -3.76 -18.89
N GLY A 379 -23.21 -2.99 -17.97
CA GLY A 379 -23.21 -1.52 -18.06
C GLY A 379 -22.47 -1.00 -19.30
N ILE A 380 -21.34 -1.62 -19.67
CA ILE A 380 -20.58 -1.28 -20.87
C ILE A 380 -21.33 -1.70 -22.14
N GLU A 381 -21.96 -2.87 -22.12
CA GLU A 381 -22.79 -3.35 -23.22
C GLU A 381 -23.93 -2.39 -23.55
N LEU A 382 -24.67 -1.92 -22.53
CA LEU A 382 -25.79 -1.00 -22.70
C LEU A 382 -25.39 0.31 -23.38
N ILE A 383 -24.24 0.88 -23.01
CA ILE A 383 -23.72 2.09 -23.66
C ILE A 383 -23.24 1.76 -25.08
N SER A 384 -22.45 0.69 -25.24
CA SER A 384 -21.83 0.37 -26.54
C SER A 384 -22.83 -0.03 -27.63
N THR A 385 -23.97 -0.57 -27.25
CA THR A 385 -25.09 -0.93 -28.15
C THR A 385 -26.10 0.19 -28.36
N GLY A 386 -25.93 1.34 -27.70
CA GLY A 386 -26.83 2.49 -27.81
C GLY A 386 -28.16 2.34 -27.07
N GLN A 387 -28.30 1.32 -26.21
CA GLN A 387 -29.47 1.14 -25.35
C GLN A 387 -29.52 2.20 -24.23
N VAL A 388 -28.36 2.75 -23.84
CA VAL A 388 -28.24 3.90 -22.95
C VAL A 388 -27.44 5.00 -23.65
N GLY A 389 -27.95 6.24 -23.58
CA GLY A 389 -27.26 7.41 -24.12
C GLY A 389 -26.10 7.86 -23.22
N ILE A 390 -25.03 8.38 -23.83
CA ILE A 390 -23.89 8.96 -23.11
C ILE A 390 -23.58 10.36 -23.64
N ARG A 391 -23.30 11.29 -22.72
CA ARG A 391 -22.78 12.64 -22.98
C ARG A 391 -21.46 12.81 -22.23
N SER A 392 -20.35 12.77 -22.94
CA SER A 392 -19.01 12.83 -22.37
C SER A 392 -18.37 14.22 -22.50
N GLY A 393 -17.48 14.56 -21.56
CA GLY A 393 -16.83 15.87 -21.51
C GLY A 393 -17.80 17.04 -21.28
N SER A 394 -19.00 16.74 -20.78
CA SER A 394 -20.06 17.72 -20.58
C SER A 394 -20.26 17.96 -19.09
N VAL A 395 -20.42 19.24 -18.71
CA VAL A 395 -20.68 19.66 -17.34
C VAL A 395 -22.06 20.31 -17.29
N PRO A 396 -22.95 19.94 -16.36
CA PRO A 396 -24.22 20.65 -16.18
C PRO A 396 -23.99 22.11 -15.79
N ALA A 397 -24.57 23.05 -16.55
CA ALA A 397 -24.45 24.50 -16.34
C ALA A 397 -25.66 25.09 -15.61
N ALA A 398 -26.87 24.64 -15.93
CA ALA A 398 -28.10 25.10 -15.29
C ALA A 398 -29.23 24.06 -15.40
N TYR A 399 -30.19 24.15 -14.48
CA TYR A 399 -31.46 23.44 -14.61
C TYR A 399 -32.36 24.14 -15.63
N LEU A 400 -33.09 23.35 -16.41
CA LEU A 400 -34.18 23.78 -17.27
C LEU A 400 -35.49 23.18 -16.75
N PRO A 401 -36.66 23.77 -17.07
CA PRO A 401 -37.95 23.21 -16.67
C PRO A 401 -38.18 21.75 -17.11
N ASP A 402 -37.50 21.34 -18.18
CA ASP A 402 -37.62 20.05 -18.85
C ASP A 402 -36.30 19.26 -18.88
N GLY A 403 -35.26 19.67 -18.13
CA GLY A 403 -34.00 18.94 -18.08
C GLY A 403 -32.77 19.75 -17.65
N LEU A 404 -31.64 19.54 -18.32
CA LEU A 404 -30.35 20.16 -18.03
C LEU A 404 -29.79 20.92 -19.23
N LEU A 405 -29.26 22.12 -18.97
CA LEU A 405 -28.35 22.82 -19.87
C LEU A 405 -26.91 22.39 -19.56
N LEU A 406 -26.14 22.05 -20.58
CA LEU A 406 -24.73 21.70 -20.47
C LEU A 406 -23.83 22.90 -20.82
N GLU A 407 -22.61 22.92 -20.28
CA GLU A 407 -21.54 23.81 -20.74
C GLU A 407 -21.32 23.59 -22.25
N GLY A 408 -21.43 24.66 -23.05
CA GLY A 408 -21.47 24.58 -24.51
C GLY A 408 -22.88 24.76 -25.12
N GLY A 409 -23.92 24.89 -24.28
CA GLY A 409 -25.25 25.34 -24.69
C GLY A 409 -26.20 24.24 -25.16
N SER A 410 -25.77 22.97 -25.18
CA SER A 410 -26.63 21.84 -25.51
C SER A 410 -27.56 21.47 -24.36
N LYS A 411 -28.72 20.89 -24.68
CA LYS A 411 -29.76 20.52 -23.72
C LYS A 411 -29.91 19.00 -23.64
N VAL A 412 -30.23 18.50 -22.45
CA VAL A 412 -30.61 17.11 -22.19
C VAL A 412 -31.96 17.13 -21.49
N GLU A 413 -33.01 16.65 -22.15
CA GLU A 413 -34.34 16.53 -21.56
C GLU A 413 -34.37 15.39 -20.53
N ALA A 414 -35.02 15.61 -19.39
CA ALA A 414 -35.08 14.64 -18.29
C ALA A 414 -36.25 14.91 -17.35
N ASP A 415 -36.95 13.86 -16.94
CA ASP A 415 -37.98 13.94 -15.88
C ASP A 415 -37.38 13.94 -14.46
N ALA A 416 -36.18 13.36 -14.29
CA ALA A 416 -35.42 13.37 -13.05
C ALA A 416 -33.91 13.42 -13.31
N ILE A 417 -33.17 14.04 -12.39
CA ILE A 417 -31.70 14.16 -12.44
C ILE A 417 -31.13 13.51 -11.18
N ILE A 418 -30.33 12.46 -11.34
CA ILE A 418 -29.67 11.75 -10.25
C ILE A 418 -28.19 12.11 -10.24
N TRP A 419 -27.73 12.71 -9.14
CA TRP A 419 -26.34 13.12 -8.95
C TRP A 419 -25.50 12.00 -8.35
N CYS A 420 -24.92 11.15 -9.20
CA CYS A 420 -23.93 10.14 -8.83
C CYS A 420 -22.51 10.73 -8.78
N THR A 421 -22.33 11.85 -8.08
CA THR A 421 -21.07 12.63 -8.08
C THR A 421 -20.08 12.26 -6.98
N GLY A 422 -20.39 11.20 -6.21
CA GLY A 422 -19.61 10.77 -5.06
C GLY A 422 -20.11 11.44 -3.77
N PHE A 423 -19.31 11.30 -2.72
CA PHE A 423 -19.59 11.91 -1.42
C PHE A 423 -18.93 13.29 -1.34
N GLY A 424 -19.36 14.10 -0.37
CA GLY A 424 -18.74 15.39 -0.04
C GLY A 424 -17.28 15.23 0.44
N SER A 425 -16.77 16.19 1.20
CA SER A 425 -15.36 16.11 1.64
C SER A 425 -15.07 14.77 2.33
N LEU A 426 -14.14 14.02 1.75
CA LEU A 426 -13.62 12.76 2.30
C LEU A 426 -12.82 13.02 3.59
N ASP A 427 -12.54 14.28 3.90
CA ASP A 427 -11.92 14.70 5.14
C ASP A 427 -12.93 14.66 6.29
N ALA A 428 -12.80 13.68 7.17
CA ALA A 428 -13.71 13.46 8.30
C ALA A 428 -13.81 14.69 9.23
N ARG A 429 -12.81 15.57 9.21
CA ARG A 429 -12.80 16.83 9.99
C ARG A 429 -13.93 17.77 9.58
N LYS A 430 -14.32 17.80 8.31
CA LYS A 430 -15.35 18.73 7.80
C LYS A 430 -16.79 18.36 8.19
N GLY A 431 -17.03 17.13 8.65
CA GLY A 431 -18.35 16.66 9.12
C GLY A 431 -18.45 16.56 10.65
N LEU A 432 -17.36 16.79 11.38
CA LEU A 432 -17.28 16.40 12.79
C LEU A 432 -18.21 17.21 13.70
N SER A 433 -18.47 18.48 13.38
CA SER A 433 -19.39 19.34 14.16
C SER A 433 -20.82 18.85 14.14
N GLY A 434 -21.27 18.21 13.04
CA GLY A 434 -22.59 17.59 12.98
C GLY A 434 -22.72 16.35 13.87
N VAL A 435 -21.61 15.76 14.29
CA VAL A 435 -21.57 14.54 15.11
C VAL A 435 -21.31 14.87 16.59
N LEU A 436 -20.29 15.68 16.87
CA LEU A 436 -19.84 15.95 18.24
C LEU A 436 -20.43 17.24 18.83
N GLY A 437 -21.02 18.12 18.02
CA GLY A 437 -21.60 19.39 18.48
C GLY A 437 -20.54 20.43 18.86
N GLU A 438 -20.81 21.18 19.93
CA GLU A 438 -19.92 22.23 20.44
C GLU A 438 -18.56 21.65 20.86
N GLY A 439 -17.46 22.33 20.50
CA GLY A 439 -16.09 21.85 20.76
C GLY A 439 -15.50 20.93 19.68
N ALA A 440 -16.29 20.57 18.65
CA ALA A 440 -15.82 19.69 17.58
C ALA A 440 -14.70 20.30 16.73
N THR A 441 -14.66 21.63 16.59
CA THR A 441 -13.65 22.32 15.79
C THR A 441 -12.25 22.19 16.41
N GLU A 442 -12.16 22.30 17.73
CA GLU A 442 -10.93 22.13 18.50
C GLU A 442 -10.41 20.68 18.42
N ILE A 443 -11.31 19.70 18.36
CA ILE A 443 -10.97 18.30 18.12
C ILE A 443 -10.50 18.13 16.67
N ALA A 444 -11.25 18.62 15.69
CA ALA A 444 -10.93 18.52 14.27
C ALA A 444 -9.55 19.11 13.92
N ASN A 445 -9.17 20.22 14.54
CA ASN A 445 -7.85 20.85 14.39
C ASN A 445 -6.67 19.99 14.87
N LYS A 446 -6.94 18.98 15.71
CA LYS A 446 -5.94 18.06 16.26
C LYS A 446 -5.90 16.71 15.53
N LEU A 447 -6.86 16.46 14.63
CA LEU A 447 -6.92 15.24 13.84
C LEU A 447 -6.03 15.31 12.60
N GLU A 448 -5.53 14.15 12.22
CA GLU A 448 -4.92 13.99 10.91
C GLU A 448 -5.97 14.18 9.80
N SER A 449 -5.51 14.67 8.64
CA SER A 449 -6.24 14.59 7.38
C SER A 449 -6.60 13.14 7.09
N THR A 450 -7.80 12.87 6.59
CA THR A 450 -8.18 11.53 6.13
C THR A 450 -8.02 11.37 4.62
N TRP A 451 -7.64 10.16 4.20
CA TRP A 451 -7.34 9.79 2.80
C TRP A 451 -6.10 10.46 2.19
N GLY A 452 -5.69 9.92 1.05
CA GLY A 452 -4.32 10.06 0.58
C GLY A 452 -3.36 9.33 1.51
N VAL A 453 -2.09 9.35 1.16
CA VAL A 453 -1.04 8.66 1.94
C VAL A 453 0.00 9.64 2.45
N ASP A 454 0.64 9.28 3.55
CA ASP A 454 1.84 9.96 4.05
C ASP A 454 3.11 9.46 3.34
N ALA A 455 4.27 9.96 3.76
CA ALA A 455 5.56 9.60 3.20
C ALA A 455 5.96 8.12 3.41
N GLU A 456 5.32 7.41 4.34
CA GLU A 456 5.51 5.96 4.53
C GLU A 456 4.65 5.14 3.56
N GLY A 457 3.65 5.78 2.93
CA GLY A 457 2.62 5.11 2.15
C GLY A 457 1.43 4.64 2.98
N GLU A 458 1.31 5.07 4.26
CA GLU A 458 0.15 4.76 5.09
C GLU A 458 -0.99 5.73 4.81
N THR A 459 -2.23 5.23 4.83
CA THR A 459 -3.40 6.10 4.67
C THR A 459 -3.52 7.06 5.86
N ARG A 460 -3.67 8.35 5.57
CA ARG A 460 -3.69 9.39 6.60
C ARG A 460 -4.97 9.31 7.44
N GLY A 461 -4.86 9.51 8.76
CA GLY A 461 -5.96 9.66 9.70
C GLY A 461 -6.94 8.48 9.88
N LEU A 462 -6.87 7.43 9.07
CA LEU A 462 -7.76 6.28 9.14
C LEU A 462 -7.13 5.12 9.92
N TRP A 463 -7.97 4.36 10.62
CA TRP A 463 -7.64 3.05 11.21
C TRP A 463 -6.58 3.04 12.34
N LYS A 464 -6.14 4.21 12.80
CA LYS A 464 -5.04 4.36 13.77
C LYS A 464 -5.34 5.42 14.84
N ARG A 465 -4.67 5.29 15.99
CA ARG A 465 -4.68 6.29 17.08
C ARG A 465 -4.21 7.65 16.56
N GLN A 466 -4.98 8.71 16.82
CA GLN A 466 -4.65 10.06 16.43
C GLN A 466 -3.46 10.59 17.26
N PRO A 467 -2.60 11.46 16.71
CA PRO A 467 -1.41 11.94 17.40
C PRO A 467 -1.74 12.87 18.59
N ASN A 468 -2.77 13.70 18.46
CA ASN A 468 -3.10 14.76 19.42
C ASN A 468 -4.54 14.68 19.97
N VAL A 469 -5.22 13.55 19.72
CA VAL A 469 -6.56 13.27 20.23
C VAL A 469 -6.59 11.85 20.76
N GLU A 470 -6.89 11.71 22.05
CA GLU A 470 -7.07 10.41 22.67
C GLU A 470 -8.48 9.88 22.40
N ASN A 471 -8.61 8.55 22.36
CA ASN A 471 -9.90 7.85 22.34
C ASN A 471 -10.83 8.19 21.16
N LEU A 472 -10.27 8.66 20.04
CA LEU A 472 -10.99 8.92 18.80
C LEU A 472 -10.31 8.20 17.62
N TRP A 473 -11.11 7.48 16.84
CA TRP A 473 -10.69 6.79 15.63
C TRP A 473 -11.62 7.15 14.48
N VAL A 474 -11.06 7.23 13.27
CA VAL A 474 -11.85 7.36 12.05
C VAL A 474 -11.80 6.05 11.28
N PHE A 475 -12.97 5.53 10.93
CA PHE A 475 -13.13 4.28 10.20
C PHE A 475 -13.92 4.50 8.91
N ALA A 476 -13.31 4.16 7.78
CA ALA A 476 -13.91 4.26 6.46
C ALA A 476 -13.27 3.22 5.53
N GLY A 477 -13.91 2.96 4.38
CA GLY A 477 -13.42 2.05 3.35
C GLY A 477 -14.46 1.12 2.77
N GLY A 478 -14.01 0.20 1.92
CA GLY A 478 -14.81 -0.91 1.39
C GLY A 478 -14.77 -2.14 2.30
N THR A 479 -15.55 -3.17 1.99
CA THR A 479 -15.70 -4.40 2.81
C THR A 479 -14.37 -5.05 3.18
N ALA A 480 -13.43 -5.17 2.23
CA ALA A 480 -12.10 -5.75 2.50
C ALA A 480 -11.30 -4.92 3.52
N GLN A 481 -11.32 -3.60 3.40
CA GLN A 481 -10.67 -2.69 4.35
C GLN A 481 -11.37 -2.74 5.71
N HIS A 482 -12.70 -2.75 5.71
CA HIS A 482 -13.46 -2.82 6.96
C HIS A 482 -13.19 -4.11 7.71
N ARG A 483 -13.10 -5.25 7.02
CA ARG A 483 -12.80 -6.54 7.65
C ARG A 483 -11.42 -6.52 8.32
N TRP A 484 -10.40 -6.06 7.60
CA TRP A 484 -9.04 -5.98 8.12
C TRP A 484 -8.89 -4.95 9.25
N PHE A 485 -9.30 -3.70 9.02
CA PHE A 485 -9.00 -2.59 9.91
C PHE A 485 -9.97 -2.46 11.10
N SER A 486 -11.15 -3.10 11.07
CA SER A 486 -12.00 -3.16 12.26
C SER A 486 -11.30 -3.90 13.40
N LYS A 487 -10.64 -5.03 13.10
CA LYS A 487 -9.83 -5.77 14.07
C LYS A 487 -8.68 -4.93 14.63
N VAL A 488 -8.00 -4.17 13.76
CA VAL A 488 -6.94 -3.23 14.14
C VAL A 488 -7.46 -2.17 15.12
N ILE A 489 -8.61 -1.54 14.82
CA ILE A 489 -9.19 -0.55 15.74
C ILE A 489 -9.65 -1.21 17.05
N ALA A 490 -10.30 -2.38 16.98
CA ALA A 490 -10.81 -3.10 18.14
C ALA A 490 -9.66 -3.49 19.10
N GLN A 491 -8.55 -3.99 18.58
CA GLN A 491 -7.36 -4.30 19.37
C GLN A 491 -6.75 -3.04 20.01
N GLN A 492 -6.72 -1.91 19.31
CA GLN A 492 -6.28 -0.63 19.91
C GLN A 492 -7.19 -0.21 21.05
N ILE A 493 -8.51 -0.23 20.85
CA ILE A 493 -9.51 0.13 21.87
C ILE A 493 -9.38 -0.79 23.08
N LYS A 494 -9.40 -2.12 22.86
CA LYS A 494 -9.27 -3.10 23.93
C LYS A 494 -7.97 -2.90 24.69
N GLY A 495 -6.87 -2.70 23.97
CA GLY A 495 -5.57 -2.47 24.56
C GLY A 495 -5.50 -1.18 25.41
N VAL A 496 -6.19 -0.11 25.01
CA VAL A 496 -6.33 1.12 25.82
C VAL A 496 -7.16 0.86 27.08
N LEU A 497 -8.31 0.19 26.95
CA LEU A 497 -9.21 -0.08 28.07
C LEU A 497 -8.57 -0.95 29.16
N GLU A 498 -7.75 -1.93 28.75
CA GLU A 498 -7.02 -2.80 29.68
C GLU A 498 -5.68 -2.22 30.15
N GLY A 499 -5.27 -1.07 29.62
CA GLY A 499 -3.96 -0.47 29.93
C GLY A 499 -2.77 -1.31 29.46
N ILE A 500 -2.95 -2.15 28.44
CA ILE A 500 -1.92 -3.07 27.94
C ILE A 500 -1.28 -2.63 26.64
N ILE A 501 -1.91 -1.71 25.89
CA ILE A 501 -1.33 -1.24 24.64
C ILE A 501 -0.21 -0.21 24.91
N PRO A 502 1.00 -0.41 24.40
CA PRO A 502 2.07 0.55 24.55
C PRO A 502 1.78 1.87 23.82
N GLU A 503 2.55 2.90 24.15
CA GLU A 503 2.57 4.12 23.35
C GLU A 503 2.89 3.81 21.88
N PRO A 504 2.18 4.43 20.93
CA PRO A 504 2.42 4.17 19.52
C PRO A 504 3.82 4.60 19.12
N TYR A 505 4.54 3.68 18.49
CA TYR A 505 5.86 3.95 17.96
C TYR A 505 5.74 4.77 16.68
N ARG A 506 5.98 6.09 16.77
CA ARG A 506 5.75 7.07 15.67
C ARG A 506 7.03 7.61 15.02
N ARG A 507 8.21 7.39 15.61
CA ARG A 507 9.48 7.83 15.01
C ARG A 507 10.02 6.82 13.99
N THR A 508 10.86 7.29 13.08
CA THR A 508 11.69 6.42 12.23
C THR A 508 13.12 6.53 12.77
N PRO A 509 13.78 5.43 13.18
CA PRO A 509 15.18 5.48 13.61
C PRO A 509 16.08 6.07 12.53
N GLU A 510 17.03 6.89 12.95
CA GLU A 510 18.12 7.30 12.08
C GLU A 510 19.05 6.11 11.79
N ASP A 511 19.71 6.12 10.62
CA ASP A 511 20.79 5.18 10.30
C ASP A 511 22.02 5.52 11.15
N VAL A 512 21.94 5.24 12.45
CA VAL A 512 23.08 5.39 13.34
C VAL A 512 23.93 4.15 13.17
N LEU A 513 24.97 4.25 12.33
CA LEU A 513 26.10 3.34 12.46
C LEU A 513 26.51 3.36 13.94
N PRO A 514 26.60 2.22 14.65
CA PRO A 514 27.44 2.21 15.83
C PRO A 514 28.78 2.77 15.37
N PRO A 515 29.36 3.78 16.04
CA PRO A 515 30.60 4.38 15.59
C PRO A 515 31.55 3.23 15.30
N TYR A 516 32.03 3.16 14.06
CA TYR A 516 33.14 2.27 13.78
C TYR A 516 34.21 2.60 14.83
N PRO A 517 34.92 1.61 15.41
CA PRO A 517 35.88 1.86 16.48
C PRO A 517 36.95 2.93 16.15
N TRP A 518 37.04 3.37 14.89
CA TRP A 518 37.97 4.35 14.37
C TRP A 518 37.38 5.73 14.01
N GLU A 519 36.06 5.96 14.11
CA GLU A 519 35.45 7.22 13.62
C GLU A 519 35.49 8.40 14.59
N ASN A 520 36.15 8.27 15.76
CA ASN A 520 36.34 9.40 16.68
C ASN A 520 37.77 9.53 17.22
N THR A 521 38.75 9.17 16.41
CA THR A 521 40.14 9.58 16.61
C THR A 521 40.65 10.19 15.32
N ASP A 522 41.02 11.46 15.38
CA ASP A 522 41.94 12.16 14.47
C ASP A 522 42.66 11.21 13.49
N PRO A 523 42.40 11.26 12.16
CA PRO A 523 42.75 10.16 11.26
C PRO A 523 44.21 10.24 10.81
N TRP A 524 45.16 10.35 11.74
CA TRP A 524 46.54 9.91 11.51
C TRP A 524 47.34 9.93 12.83
N PRO A 525 47.95 8.82 13.26
CA PRO A 525 49.09 8.92 14.16
C PRO A 525 50.17 9.70 13.40
N LYS A 526 50.60 10.86 13.91
CA LYS A 526 51.75 11.64 13.37
C LYS A 526 53.09 10.87 13.34
N THR A 527 53.07 9.58 13.56
CA THR A 527 54.18 8.65 13.50
C THR A 527 53.96 7.72 12.32
N GLN A 528 54.86 7.79 11.33
CA GLN A 528 54.98 6.85 10.21
C GLN A 528 55.20 5.42 10.72
N GLN A 529 54.16 4.77 11.24
CA GLN A 529 54.26 3.43 11.79
C GLN A 529 53.82 2.41 10.74
N ARG A 530 54.71 1.46 10.49
CA ARG A 530 54.45 0.26 9.69
C ARG A 530 53.33 -0.55 10.36
N MET A 531 52.27 -0.85 9.61
CA MET A 531 51.14 -1.64 10.09
C MET A 531 51.26 -3.07 9.55
N VAL A 532 51.00 -4.06 10.41
CA VAL A 532 51.13 -5.49 10.09
C VAL A 532 49.84 -6.19 10.51
N SER A 533 49.26 -7.02 9.64
CA SER A 533 48.09 -7.83 9.96
C SER A 533 48.41 -8.83 11.09
N GLN A 534 47.38 -9.28 11.82
CA GLN A 534 47.57 -10.18 12.97
C GLN A 534 48.27 -11.50 12.61
N ASP A 535 48.04 -12.00 11.39
CA ASP A 535 48.65 -13.20 10.83
C ASP A 535 49.98 -12.94 10.10
N LYS A 536 50.43 -11.68 10.05
CA LYS A 536 51.64 -11.19 9.35
C LYS A 536 51.64 -11.43 7.83
N SER A 537 50.50 -11.74 7.24
CA SER A 537 50.36 -11.96 5.79
C SER A 537 50.31 -10.67 4.98
N LEU A 538 49.97 -9.54 5.61
CA LEU A 538 49.89 -8.22 4.98
C LEU A 538 50.66 -7.17 5.79
N ILE A 539 51.50 -6.41 5.10
CA ILE A 539 52.32 -5.34 5.67
C ILE A 539 52.04 -4.05 4.88
N MET A 540 51.66 -3.00 5.58
CA MET A 540 51.50 -1.66 5.02
C MET A 540 52.64 -0.77 5.52
N THR A 541 53.44 -0.27 4.60
CA THR A 541 54.58 0.60 4.90
C THR A 541 54.34 1.98 4.28
N PRO A 542 54.11 3.02 5.10
CA PRO A 542 54.05 4.39 4.60
C PRO A 542 55.46 4.85 4.20
N LEU A 543 55.60 5.34 2.97
CA LEU A 543 56.84 5.90 2.43
C LEU A 543 56.76 7.45 2.36
N PRO A 544 57.89 8.16 2.32
CA PRO A 544 57.91 9.60 2.09
C PRO A 544 57.18 10.00 0.80
N GLY A 545 56.48 11.14 0.80
CA GLY A 545 55.75 11.64 -0.37
C GLY A 545 54.32 11.11 -0.52
N GLY A 546 53.70 10.59 0.54
CA GLY A 546 52.31 10.13 0.51
C GLY A 546 52.11 8.79 -0.22
N VAL A 547 53.19 8.05 -0.46
CA VAL A 547 53.17 6.72 -1.07
C VAL A 547 52.92 5.67 -0.01
N ILE A 548 52.03 4.72 -0.27
CA ILE A 548 51.85 3.53 0.57
C ILE A 548 52.35 2.31 -0.20
N GLN A 549 53.27 1.57 0.41
CA GLN A 549 53.74 0.28 -0.06
C GLN A 549 52.97 -0.84 0.64
N LEU A 550 52.42 -1.76 -0.14
CA LEU A 550 51.78 -2.97 0.35
C LEU A 550 52.65 -4.17 0.01
N ASP A 551 53.07 -4.92 1.03
CA ASP A 551 53.75 -6.21 0.87
C ASP A 551 52.85 -7.31 1.42
N TRP A 552 52.70 -8.40 0.69
CA TRP A 552 51.95 -9.57 1.14
C TRP A 552 52.76 -10.85 0.99
N ALA A 553 52.54 -11.80 1.90
CA ALA A 553 53.11 -13.13 1.84
C ALA A 553 51.98 -14.15 1.69
N ASN A 554 52.10 -15.02 0.70
CA ASN A 554 51.18 -16.13 0.51
C ASN A 554 51.36 -17.12 1.68
N THR A 555 50.42 -17.16 2.61
CA THR A 555 50.35 -18.23 3.61
C THR A 555 49.69 -19.42 2.93
N ASP A 556 50.33 -20.60 2.96
CA ASP A 556 49.97 -21.86 2.26
C ASP A 556 48.54 -22.43 2.52
N LYS A 557 47.61 -21.65 3.09
CA LYS A 557 46.26 -22.07 3.48
C LYS A 557 45.13 -21.46 2.68
N VAL A 558 45.39 -20.71 1.61
CA VAL A 558 44.33 -20.01 0.89
C VAL A 558 44.53 -20.15 -0.63
N TRP A 559 43.88 -21.16 -1.22
CA TRP A 559 43.80 -21.29 -2.67
C TRP A 559 42.74 -20.34 -3.24
N ASN A 560 43.13 -19.56 -4.27
CA ASN A 560 42.31 -18.64 -5.07
C ASN A 560 41.57 -17.52 -4.30
N GLN A 561 42.30 -16.52 -3.80
CA GLN A 561 41.68 -15.26 -3.37
C GLN A 561 42.02 -14.10 -4.32
N HIS A 562 40.97 -13.48 -4.86
CA HIS A 562 41.05 -12.11 -5.36
C HIS A 562 41.27 -11.19 -4.15
N ILE A 563 42.39 -10.47 -4.11
CA ILE A 563 42.59 -9.46 -3.07
C ILE A 563 41.88 -8.19 -3.53
N VAL A 564 40.79 -7.86 -2.81
CA VAL A 564 39.99 -6.67 -3.08
C VAL A 564 40.41 -5.56 -2.12
N PHE A 565 40.99 -4.50 -2.67
CA PHE A 565 41.31 -3.29 -1.91
C PHE A 565 40.22 -2.25 -2.12
N THR A 566 39.69 -1.70 -1.04
CA THR A 566 38.79 -0.55 -1.12
C THR A 566 39.52 0.66 -0.58
N LEU A 567 39.77 1.65 -1.45
CA LEU A 567 40.27 2.95 -1.02
C LEU A 567 39.11 3.94 -1.09
N ALA A 568 38.79 4.58 0.03
CA ALA A 568 37.85 5.68 0.05
C ALA A 568 38.59 6.96 -0.35
N THR A 569 38.18 7.59 -1.44
CA THR A 569 38.59 8.96 -1.75
C THR A 569 37.42 9.91 -1.43
N PRO A 570 37.68 11.22 -1.27
CA PRO A 570 36.63 12.21 -0.99
C PRO A 570 35.51 12.27 -2.06
N GLU A 571 35.76 11.74 -3.26
CA GLU A 571 34.85 11.77 -4.41
C GLU A 571 34.05 10.46 -4.58
N GLY A 572 34.29 9.44 -3.74
CA GLY A 572 33.60 8.16 -3.80
C GLY A 572 34.48 6.96 -3.41
N LYS A 573 33.86 5.79 -3.22
CA LYS A 573 34.57 4.54 -2.96
C LYS A 573 35.00 3.91 -4.29
N THR A 574 36.31 3.75 -4.49
CA THR A 574 36.83 2.98 -5.64
C THR A 574 37.27 1.61 -5.14
N ILE A 575 36.70 0.56 -5.73
CA ILE A 575 37.02 -0.84 -5.44
C ILE A 575 38.04 -1.31 -6.47
N TRP A 576 39.16 -1.86 -6.01
CA TRP A 576 40.21 -2.43 -6.84
C TRP A 576 40.30 -3.94 -6.60
N MET A 577 40.42 -4.72 -7.67
CA MET A 577 40.65 -6.15 -7.62
C MET A 577 42.02 -6.46 -8.21
N ALA A 578 42.93 -7.02 -7.43
CA ALA A 578 44.14 -7.63 -7.96
C ALA A 578 43.93 -9.14 -8.09
N ASN A 579 44.26 -9.70 -9.25
CA ASN A 579 44.35 -11.14 -9.46
C ASN A 579 45.82 -11.54 -9.32
N THR A 580 46.13 -12.42 -8.38
CA THR A 580 47.49 -12.95 -8.19
C THR A 580 47.42 -14.47 -8.33
N ASP A 581 48.25 -15.05 -9.19
CA ASP A 581 48.35 -16.50 -9.33
C ASP A 581 48.96 -17.14 -8.06
N PRO A 582 48.74 -18.45 -7.84
CA PRO A 582 49.31 -19.16 -6.69
C PRO A 582 50.83 -19.23 -6.80
N GLY A 583 51.53 -18.29 -6.16
CA GLY A 583 53.01 -18.27 -6.12
C GLY A 583 53.63 -16.88 -6.06
N ASP A 584 52.87 -15.82 -6.36
CA ASP A 584 53.46 -14.48 -6.46
C ASP A 584 53.51 -13.72 -5.13
N VAL A 585 54.73 -13.29 -4.79
CA VAL A 585 55.00 -12.18 -3.86
C VAL A 585 55.09 -10.92 -4.71
N GLY A 586 54.22 -9.96 -4.46
CA GLY A 586 54.24 -8.69 -5.17
C GLY A 586 54.29 -7.50 -4.23
N THR A 587 54.62 -6.36 -4.82
CA THR A 587 54.59 -5.05 -4.15
C THR A 587 53.87 -4.08 -5.07
N VAL A 588 52.85 -3.38 -4.57
CA VAL A 588 52.17 -2.31 -5.30
C VAL A 588 52.35 -1.01 -4.53
N SER A 589 52.76 0.05 -5.24
CA SER A 589 52.96 1.38 -4.68
C SER A 589 52.02 2.39 -5.35
N PHE A 590 51.39 3.23 -4.54
CA PHE A 590 50.45 4.25 -5.01
C PHE A 590 51.04 5.65 -4.78
N PRO A 591 51.60 6.32 -5.81
CA PRO A 591 52.00 7.72 -5.69
C PRO A 591 50.79 8.65 -5.58
N MET A 592 50.90 9.61 -4.66
CA MET A 592 49.91 10.67 -4.49
C MET A 592 50.30 11.87 -5.38
N VAL A 593 49.39 12.35 -6.22
CA VAL A 593 49.57 13.58 -7.01
C VAL A 593 48.34 14.47 -6.76
N GLY A 594 48.55 15.58 -6.05
CA GLY A 594 47.45 16.37 -5.51
C GLY A 594 46.68 15.59 -4.44
N ASP A 595 45.34 15.62 -4.49
CA ASP A 595 44.45 14.91 -3.54
C ASP A 595 44.04 13.51 -4.03
N LYS A 596 44.72 12.99 -5.06
CA LYS A 596 44.38 11.72 -5.73
C LYS A 596 45.59 10.78 -5.77
N TYR A 597 45.32 9.49 -5.59
CA TYR A 597 46.31 8.43 -5.76
C TYR A 597 46.33 8.01 -7.23
N HIS A 598 47.50 8.05 -7.86
CA HIS A 598 47.71 7.66 -9.25
C HIS A 598 48.38 6.29 -9.31
N LEU A 599 47.95 5.45 -10.26
CA LEU A 599 48.56 4.15 -10.50
C LEU A 599 49.67 4.29 -11.56
N SER A 600 50.91 3.89 -11.23
CA SER A 600 51.95 3.68 -12.24
C SER A 600 51.96 2.21 -12.64
N THR A 601 51.53 1.88 -13.85
CA THR A 601 51.50 0.50 -14.37
C THR A 601 52.85 0.01 -14.91
N SER A 602 53.95 0.69 -14.63
CA SER A 602 55.26 0.40 -15.24
C SER A 602 55.99 -0.85 -14.71
N GLN A 603 55.37 -1.71 -13.90
CA GLN A 603 56.02 -2.90 -13.33
C GLN A 603 55.24 -4.22 -13.48
N TRP A 604 54.31 -4.30 -14.43
CA TRP A 604 53.71 -5.58 -14.80
C TRP A 604 54.56 -6.22 -15.92
N THR A 605 55.61 -6.95 -15.57
CA THR A 605 56.17 -7.95 -16.49
C THR A 605 55.37 -9.23 -16.38
N LYS A 606 55.04 -9.77 -17.56
CA LYS A 606 54.08 -10.83 -17.86
C LYS A 606 54.09 -12.04 -16.95
#